data_AF-A0A091QLT1-F1
#
_entry.id   AF-A0A091QLT1-F1
#
_cell.length_a   1.000
_cell.length_b   1.000
_cell.length_c   1.000
_cell.angle_alpha   90.00
_cell.angle_beta   90.00
_cell.angle_gamma   90.00
#
_symmetry.space_group_name_H-M   'P 1'
#
loop_
_entity.id
_entity.type
_entity.pdbx_description
1 polymer ?
#
loop_
_entity_poly.entity_id
_entity_poly.type
_entity_poly.pdbx_seq_one_letter_code
_entity_poly.pdbx_strand_id
1 'polypeptide(L)'
;NSFNLQFSALKVPEPVDTQTAKIDAQEQESAKSSAEYVQASKARIAQYEQQLQKLRSMIPFEQMTFEDLAEVFPETKLDKEKYPYWPHKPIADL
;
A
#
# COMPACT_ATOMS: atom_id res chain seq x y z
N ASN A 1 -17.51 50.44 -47.59
CA ASN A 1 -16.04 50.24 -47.53
C ASN A 1 -15.35 50.57 -46.21
N SER A 2 -16.03 51.18 -45.22
CA SER A 2 -15.42 51.45 -43.88
C SER A 2 -15.23 50.17 -43.03
N PHE A 3 -16.21 49.26 -43.02
CA PHE A 3 -16.18 48.06 -42.19
C PHE A 3 -15.02 47.11 -42.48
N ASN A 4 -14.71 46.84 -43.75
CA ASN A 4 -13.60 45.94 -44.12
C ASN A 4 -12.23 46.46 -43.65
N LEU A 5 -12.01 47.78 -43.69
CA LEU A 5 -10.79 48.41 -43.19
C LEU A 5 -10.66 48.30 -41.67
N GLN A 6 -11.76 48.51 -40.95
CA GLN A 6 -11.79 48.41 -39.48
C GLN A 6 -11.67 46.96 -39.00
N PHE A 7 -12.26 46.00 -39.72
CA PHE A 7 -12.16 44.57 -39.42
C PHE A 7 -10.74 44.02 -39.66
N SER A 8 -10.08 44.46 -40.72
CA SER A 8 -8.68 44.08 -41.01
C SER A 8 -7.68 44.66 -40.01
N ALA A 9 -8.04 45.77 -39.35
CA ALA A 9 -7.22 46.43 -38.33
C ALA A 9 -7.40 45.82 -36.92
N LEU A 10 -8.44 45.00 -36.70
CA LEU A 10 -8.66 44.32 -35.44
C LEU A 10 -7.69 43.13 -35.31
N LYS A 11 -6.60 43.33 -34.57
CA LYS A 11 -5.78 42.22 -34.05
C LYS A 11 -6.48 41.63 -32.84
N VAL A 12 -6.87 40.36 -32.92
CA VAL A 12 -7.34 39.60 -31.76
C VAL A 12 -6.13 39.24 -30.91
N PRO A 13 -6.03 39.71 -29.65
CA PRO A 13 -4.92 39.34 -28.78
C PRO A 13 -5.02 37.85 -28.41
N GLU A 14 -3.88 37.17 -28.46
CA GLU A 14 -3.81 35.77 -28.06
C GLU A 14 -4.01 35.63 -26.53
N PRO A 15 -4.74 34.59 -26.08
CA PRO A 15 -4.96 34.38 -24.66
C PRO A 15 -3.63 34.08 -23.95
N VAL A 16 -3.42 34.70 -22.79
CA VAL A 16 -2.24 34.46 -21.97
C VAL A 16 -2.32 33.07 -21.35
N ASP A 17 -1.24 32.31 -21.47
CA ASP A 17 -1.12 31.00 -20.85
C ASP A 17 -0.97 31.12 -19.33
N THR A 18 -1.90 30.50 -18.61
CA THR A 18 -1.97 30.50 -17.14
C THR A 18 -1.87 29.10 -16.55
N GLN A 19 -1.73 28.07 -17.39
CA GLN A 19 -1.89 26.67 -16.99
C GLN A 19 -0.61 25.86 -17.13
N THR A 20 0.30 26.18 -18.07
CA THR A 20 1.53 25.41 -18.27
C THR A 20 2.33 25.26 -16.98
N ALA A 21 2.55 26.34 -16.22
CA ALA A 21 3.26 26.26 -14.93
C ALA A 21 2.58 25.37 -13.88
N LYS A 22 1.25 25.24 -13.92
CA LYS A 22 0.51 24.35 -13.02
C LYS A 22 0.62 22.90 -13.45
N ILE A 23 0.61 22.65 -14.76
CA ILE A 23 0.79 21.31 -15.33
C ILE A 23 2.19 20.81 -14.99
N ASP A 24 3.21 21.64 -15.16
CA ASP A 24 4.60 21.29 -14.83
C ASP A 24 4.75 20.93 -13.34
N ALA A 25 4.13 21.72 -12.44
CA ALA A 25 4.14 21.44 -11.01
C ALA A 25 3.44 20.11 -10.66
N GLN A 26 2.28 19.85 -11.27
CA GLN A 26 1.53 18.61 -11.08
C GLN A 26 2.31 17.39 -11.61
N GLU A 27 3.02 17.53 -12.73
CA GLU A 27 3.85 16.48 -13.29
C GLU A 27 5.01 16.12 -12.35
N GLN A 28 5.69 17.11 -11.79
CA GLN A 28 6.75 16.89 -10.81
C GLN A 28 6.26 16.20 -9.54
N GLU A 29 5.10 16.62 -9.00
CA GLU A 29 4.51 15.99 -7.81
C GLU A 29 4.09 14.54 -8.10
N SER A 30 3.48 14.29 -9.26
CA SER A 30 3.06 12.96 -9.68
C SER A 30 4.25 12.02 -9.88
N ALA A 31 5.35 12.52 -10.45
CA ALA A 31 6.59 11.76 -10.61
C ALA A 31 7.18 11.35 -9.26
N LYS A 32 7.20 12.27 -8.28
CA LYS A 32 7.67 11.99 -6.92
C LYS A 32 6.80 10.94 -6.23
N SER A 33 5.48 11.12 -6.24
CA SER A 33 4.53 10.18 -5.65
C SER A 33 4.65 8.78 -6.28
N SER A 34 4.82 8.72 -7.60
CA SER A 34 5.04 7.46 -8.32
C SER A 34 6.32 6.75 -7.88
N ALA A 35 7.43 7.49 -7.73
CA ALA A 35 8.69 6.91 -7.27
C ALA A 35 8.59 6.38 -5.83
N GLU A 36 7.97 7.15 -4.93
CA GLU A 36 7.72 6.74 -3.54
C GLU A 36 6.84 5.49 -3.47
N TYR A 37 5.77 5.44 -4.27
CA TYR A 37 4.89 4.26 -4.35
C TYR A 37 5.64 3.02 -4.84
N VAL A 38 6.49 3.16 -5.87
CA VAL A 38 7.30 2.04 -6.38
C VAL A 38 8.25 1.53 -5.30
N GLN A 39 8.93 2.43 -4.57
CA GLN A 39 9.84 2.05 -3.48
C GLN A 39 9.09 1.34 -2.34
N ALA A 40 7.96 1.90 -1.88
CA ALA A 40 7.13 1.28 -0.86
C ALA A 40 6.59 -0.09 -1.32
N SER A 41 6.25 -0.23 -2.60
CA SER A 41 5.80 -1.50 -3.18
C SER A 41 6.90 -2.55 -3.17
N LYS A 42 8.13 -2.19 -3.53
CA LYS A 42 9.28 -3.11 -3.44
C LYS A 42 9.52 -3.61 -2.02
N ALA A 43 9.40 -2.72 -1.02
CA ALA A 43 9.52 -3.11 0.38
C ALA A 43 8.41 -4.11 0.81
N ARG A 44 7.16 -3.85 0.39
CA ARG A 44 6.04 -4.78 0.62
C ARG A 44 6.26 -6.14 -0.05
N ILE A 45 6.74 -6.16 -1.29
CA ILE A 45 7.06 -7.41 -2.01
C ILE A 45 8.09 -8.22 -1.22
N ALA A 46 9.20 -7.62 -0.81
CA ALA A 46 10.23 -8.31 -0.04
C ALA A 46 9.69 -8.88 1.28
N GLN A 47 8.84 -8.14 1.99
CA GLN A 47 8.16 -8.63 3.19
C GLN A 47 7.27 -9.85 2.88
N TYR A 48 6.45 -9.78 1.83
CA TYR A 48 5.57 -10.88 1.46
C TYR A 48 6.33 -12.11 0.96
N GLU A 49 7.45 -11.94 0.26
CA GLU A 49 8.32 -13.03 -0.16
C GLU A 49 8.89 -13.78 1.06
N GLN A 50 9.33 -13.06 2.10
CA GLN A 50 9.77 -13.67 3.35
C GLN A 50 8.65 -14.45 4.05
N GLN A 51 7.43 -13.90 4.10
CA GLN A 51 6.28 -14.59 4.67
C GLN A 51 5.92 -15.85 3.87
N LEU A 52 5.94 -15.77 2.54
CA LEU A 52 5.72 -16.90 1.64
C LEU A 52 6.77 -18.00 1.86
N GLN A 53 8.03 -17.62 2.01
CA GLN A 53 9.10 -18.57 2.30
C GLN A 53 8.86 -19.26 3.65
N LYS A 54 8.51 -18.49 4.70
CA LYS A 54 8.15 -19.06 6.01
C LYS A 54 7.04 -20.10 5.86
N LEU A 55 5.95 -19.76 5.18
CA LEU A 55 4.80 -20.67 4.96
C LEU A 55 5.17 -21.91 4.14
N ARG A 56 6.00 -21.77 3.11
CA ARG A 56 6.47 -22.91 2.29
C ARG A 56 7.40 -23.85 3.06
N SER A 57 8.15 -23.31 4.01
CA SER A 57 9.06 -24.08 4.87
C SER A 57 8.36 -24.68 6.09
N MET A 58 7.09 -24.36 6.35
CA MET A 58 6.33 -24.98 7.43
C MET A 58 6.04 -26.45 7.11
N ILE A 59 6.00 -27.25 8.18
CA ILE A 59 5.54 -28.65 8.11
C ILE A 59 4.11 -28.64 7.55
N PRO A 60 3.77 -29.54 6.61
CA PRO A 60 2.39 -29.69 6.14
C PRO A 60 1.43 -29.83 7.32
N PHE A 61 0.27 -29.18 7.22
CA PHE A 61 -0.70 -29.14 8.33
C PHE A 61 -1.07 -30.53 8.86
N GLU A 62 -1.19 -31.53 7.98
CA GLU A 62 -1.53 -32.91 8.36
C GLU A 62 -0.44 -33.62 9.17
N GLN A 63 0.79 -33.10 9.17
CA GLN A 63 1.96 -33.68 9.84
C GLN A 63 2.48 -32.80 10.98
N MET A 64 1.84 -31.66 11.25
CA MET A 64 2.26 -30.72 12.29
C MET A 64 1.77 -31.16 13.67
N THR A 65 2.67 -31.20 14.66
CA THR A 65 2.29 -31.48 16.05
C THR A 65 1.82 -30.21 16.77
N PHE A 66 1.14 -30.36 17.92
CA PHE A 66 0.77 -29.21 18.75
C PHE A 66 1.99 -28.48 19.32
N GLU A 67 3.10 -29.19 19.57
CA GLU A 67 4.36 -28.56 19.96
C GLU A 67 4.95 -27.72 18.83
N ASP A 68 5.01 -28.24 17.59
CA ASP A 68 5.51 -27.50 16.43
C ASP A 68 4.65 -26.26 16.14
N LEU A 69 3.33 -26.39 16.28
CA LEU A 69 2.40 -25.26 16.12
C LEU A 69 2.69 -24.17 17.16
N ALA A 70 2.93 -24.54 18.42
CA ALA A 70 3.24 -23.60 19.49
C ALA A 70 4.61 -22.94 19.33
N GLU A 71 5.57 -23.60 18.67
CA GLU A 71 6.87 -23.01 18.31
C GLU A 71 6.73 -21.97 17.20
N VAL A 72 5.93 -22.26 16.17
CA VAL A 72 5.72 -21.35 15.03
C VAL A 72 4.75 -20.20 15.36
N PHE A 73 3.75 -20.48 16.21
CA PHE A 73 2.65 -19.59 16.61
C PHE A 73 2.47 -19.63 18.14
N PRO A 74 3.34 -18.96 18.92
CA PRO A 74 3.29 -18.97 20.37
C PRO A 74 1.95 -18.46 20.96
N GLU A 75 1.19 -17.67 20.22
CA GLU A 75 -0.15 -17.19 20.59
C GLU A 75 -1.22 -18.30 20.70
N THR A 76 -0.98 -19.44 20.05
CA THR A 76 -1.85 -20.63 20.11
C THR A 76 -1.56 -21.51 21.33
N LYS A 77 -0.42 -21.28 22.01
CA LYS A 77 -0.03 -22.06 23.17
C LYS A 77 -1.04 -21.86 24.30
N LEU A 78 -1.61 -22.98 24.76
CA LEU A 78 -2.54 -22.98 25.89
C LEU A 78 -1.77 -22.93 27.21
N ASP A 79 -2.06 -21.92 28.04
CA ASP A 79 -1.46 -21.77 29.37
C ASP A 79 -2.28 -22.55 30.40
N LYS A 80 -2.00 -23.85 30.49
CA LYS A 80 -2.67 -24.77 31.42
C LYS A 80 -2.23 -24.58 32.88
N GLU A 81 -1.10 -23.92 33.14
CA GLU A 81 -0.66 -23.61 34.50
C GLU A 81 -1.46 -22.44 35.07
N LYS A 82 -1.61 -21.36 34.28
CA LYS A 82 -2.36 -20.19 34.68
C LYS A 82 -3.87 -20.37 34.57
N TYR A 83 -4.32 -21.11 33.55
CA TYR A 83 -5.73 -21.42 33.31
C TYR A 83 -5.93 -22.94 33.20
N PRO A 84 -6.07 -23.65 34.34
CA PRO A 84 -6.16 -25.12 34.34
C PRO A 84 -7.40 -25.69 33.64
N TYR A 85 -8.48 -24.91 33.55
CA TYR A 85 -9.74 -25.33 32.98
C TYR A 85 -10.00 -24.64 31.63
N TRP A 86 -10.75 -25.32 30.75
CA TRP A 86 -11.25 -24.75 29.51
C TRP A 86 -11.99 -23.43 29.80
N PRO A 87 -11.74 -22.34 29.04
CA PRO A 87 -11.10 -22.29 27.72
C PRO A 87 -9.60 -21.97 27.71
N HIS A 88 -8.90 -22.13 28.84
CA HIS A 88 -7.48 -21.85 28.98
C HIS A 88 -7.06 -20.40 28.63
N LYS A 89 -8.04 -19.49 28.56
CA LYS A 89 -7.90 -18.03 28.38
C LYS A 89 -9.06 -17.34 29.13
N PRO A 90 -8.93 -16.06 29.49
CA PRO A 90 -10.01 -15.30 30.11
C PRO A 90 -11.28 -15.28 29.26
N ILE A 91 -12.45 -15.35 29.89
CA ILE A 91 -13.75 -15.29 29.17
C ILE A 91 -13.93 -13.97 28.41
N ALA A 92 -13.31 -12.89 28.88
CA ALA A 92 -13.33 -11.59 28.20
C ALA A 92 -12.53 -11.56 26.89
N ASP A 93 -11.62 -12.52 26.69
CA ASP A 93 -10.74 -12.62 25.51
C ASP A 93 -11.24 -13.68 24.50
N LEU A 94 -12.43 -14.24 24.71
CA LEU A 94 -13.10 -15.21 23.83
C LEU A 94 -13.93 -14.53 22.74
#